data_AF-A0A661BR83-F1
#
_entry.id   AF-A0A661BR83-F1
#
_cell.length_a   1.000
_cell.length_b   1.000
_cell.length_c   1.000
_cell.angle_alpha   90.00
_cell.angle_beta   90.00
_cell.angle_gamma   90.00
#
_symmetry.space_group_name_H-M   'P 1'
#
loop_
_entity.id
_entity.type
_entity.pdbx_description
1 polymer ?
#
loop_
_entity_poly.entity_id
_entity_poly.type
_entity_poly.pdbx_seq_one_letter_code
_entity_poly.pdbx_strand_id
1 'polypeptide(L)'
;MPKIRYILGQTIAFIFFAIGLAYFSNSPSYTYHDPEMALIMVSFSHAAERIEECRRFTAEETAALAPNMRRPMDCPRARLPLHVEVIMDGHTLLSKSYNPTGLSKDGSASVYESIPVKPGQHQVIAKLRDSHRQDGFDYESNVSFNLNPRELFVIDFREELGGFYYQ
;
A
#
# COMPACT_ATOMS: atom_id res chain seq x y z
N MET A 1 36.71 -19.07 -52.36
CA MET A 1 35.34 -18.51 -52.44
C MET A 1 34.44 -19.36 -51.57
N PRO A 2 33.71 -18.77 -50.59
CA PRO A 2 32.76 -19.54 -49.79
C PRO A 2 31.76 -20.23 -50.73
N LYS A 3 31.54 -21.54 -50.54
CA LYS A 3 30.57 -22.28 -51.36
C LYS A 3 29.20 -21.62 -51.21
N ILE A 4 28.49 -21.38 -52.32
CA ILE A 4 27.18 -20.70 -52.38
C ILE A 4 26.19 -21.18 -51.32
N ARG A 5 26.22 -22.48 -50.97
CA ARG A 5 25.41 -23.08 -49.90
C ARG A 5 25.61 -22.43 -48.52
N TYR A 6 26.82 -22.00 -48.18
CA TYR A 6 27.10 -21.34 -46.90
C TYR A 6 26.58 -19.91 -46.85
N ILE A 7 26.70 -19.17 -47.96
CA ILE A 7 26.12 -17.82 -48.08
C ILE A 7 24.60 -17.92 -47.93
N LEU A 8 23.97 -18.85 -48.64
CA LEU A 8 22.52 -19.06 -48.57
C LEU A 8 22.06 -19.40 -47.14
N GLY A 9 22.78 -20.30 -46.46
CA GLY A 9 22.48 -20.65 -45.07
C GLY A 9 22.62 -19.49 -44.09
N GLN A 10 23.69 -18.68 -44.21
CA GLN A 10 23.89 -17.50 -43.37
C GLN A 10 22.82 -16.44 -43.61
N THR A 11 22.50 -16.15 -44.88
CA THR A 11 21.44 -15.19 -45.23
C THR A 11 20.09 -15.63 -44.65
N ILE A 12 19.74 -16.91 -44.77
CA ILE A 12 18.51 -17.46 -44.18
C ILE A 12 18.51 -17.28 -42.66
N ALA A 13 19.59 -17.67 -41.98
CA ALA A 13 19.69 -17.55 -40.53
C ALA A 13 19.58 -16.10 -40.05
N PHE A 14 20.25 -15.16 -40.72
CA PHE A 14 20.18 -13.74 -40.37
C PHE A 14 18.82 -13.13 -40.66
N ILE A 15 18.14 -13.54 -41.74
CA ILE A 15 16.76 -13.10 -42.01
C ILE A 15 15.83 -13.57 -40.89
N PHE A 16 15.89 -14.85 -40.50
CA PHE A 16 15.08 -15.36 -39.39
C PHE A 16 15.36 -14.63 -38.08
N PHE A 17 16.64 -14.38 -37.78
CA PHE A 17 17.02 -13.62 -36.60
C PHE A 17 16.49 -12.19 -36.63
N ALA A 18 16.62 -11.49 -37.77
CA ALA A 18 16.12 -10.13 -37.94
C ALA A 18 14.59 -10.05 -37.81
N ILE A 19 13.86 -11.04 -38.33
CA ILE A 19 12.40 -11.14 -38.15
C ILE A 19 12.04 -11.33 -36.68
N GLY A 20 12.74 -12.24 -35.98
CA GLY A 20 12.53 -12.46 -34.56
C GLY A 20 12.78 -11.19 -33.74
N LEU A 21 13.88 -10.50 -34.01
CA LEU A 21 14.22 -9.22 -33.37
C LEU A 21 13.14 -8.17 -33.63
N ALA A 22 12.70 -8.01 -34.88
CA ALA A 22 11.67 -7.03 -35.25
C ALA A 22 10.32 -7.33 -34.57
N TYR A 23 9.92 -8.60 -34.51
CA TYR A 23 8.69 -9.01 -33.86
C TYR A 23 8.73 -8.78 -32.35
N PHE A 24 9.75 -9.31 -31.66
CA PHE A 24 9.84 -9.21 -30.21
C PHE A 24 10.23 -7.81 -29.72
N SER A 25 10.78 -6.94 -30.57
CA SER A 25 11.02 -5.54 -30.25
C SER A 25 9.73 -4.71 -30.16
N ASN A 26 8.62 -5.17 -30.75
CA ASN A 26 7.37 -4.42 -30.81
C ASN A 26 6.15 -5.22 -30.30
N SER A 27 6.30 -6.53 -30.04
CA SER A 27 5.18 -7.40 -29.70
C SER A 27 5.60 -8.55 -28.77
N PRO A 28 4.72 -8.97 -27.84
CA PRO A 28 3.42 -8.35 -27.53
C PRO A 28 3.59 -7.01 -26.78
N SER A 29 2.66 -6.08 -26.97
CA SER A 29 2.64 -4.87 -26.14
C SER A 29 2.32 -5.27 -24.70
N TYR A 30 3.17 -4.85 -23.76
CA TYR A 30 2.91 -5.08 -22.34
C TYR A 30 1.87 -4.09 -21.83
N THR A 31 0.70 -4.57 -21.41
CA THR A 31 -0.30 -3.78 -20.70
C THR A 31 -0.23 -4.10 -19.21
N TYR A 32 0.25 -3.14 -18.41
CA TYR A 32 0.34 -3.31 -16.96
C TYR A 32 -1.04 -3.44 -16.31
N HIS A 33 -2.01 -2.67 -16.80
CA HIS A 33 -3.41 -2.68 -16.37
C HIS A 33 -4.35 -2.60 -17.56
N ASP A 34 -5.60 -3.04 -17.35
CA ASP A 34 -6.65 -3.00 -18.35
C ASP A 34 -6.93 -1.53 -18.76
N PRO A 35 -6.78 -1.16 -20.06
CA PRO A 35 -6.97 0.21 -20.51
C PRO A 35 -8.42 0.71 -20.39
N GLU A 36 -9.40 -0.18 -20.17
CA GLU A 36 -10.79 0.17 -19.96
C GLU A 36 -11.13 0.44 -18.48
N MET A 37 -10.22 0.13 -17.57
CA MET A 37 -10.42 0.27 -16.13
C MET A 37 -9.72 1.52 -15.59
N ALA A 38 -10.25 2.05 -14.50
CA ALA A 38 -9.57 3.02 -13.65
C ALA A 38 -8.92 2.30 -12.45
N LEU A 39 -8.08 3.00 -11.70
CA LEU A 39 -7.38 2.41 -10.56
C LEU A 39 -7.59 3.24 -9.30
N ILE A 40 -7.96 2.58 -8.22
CA ILE A 40 -7.87 3.16 -6.88
C ILE A 40 -6.63 2.61 -6.20
N MET A 41 -5.75 3.51 -5.77
CA MET A 41 -4.56 3.18 -5.03
C MET A 41 -4.67 3.70 -3.60
N VAL A 42 -4.69 2.80 -2.62
CA VAL A 42 -4.60 3.14 -1.20
C VAL A 42 -3.14 3.04 -0.81
N SER A 43 -2.48 4.17 -0.57
CA SER A 43 -1.03 4.19 -0.33
C SER A 43 -0.65 5.24 0.70
N PHE A 44 -0.35 4.79 1.91
CA PHE A 44 0.16 5.67 2.97
C PHE A 44 0.93 4.88 4.03
N SER A 45 1.65 5.58 4.89
CA SER A 45 2.25 4.99 6.09
C SER A 45 1.83 5.78 7.30
N HIS A 46 1.26 5.10 8.29
CA HIS A 46 0.76 5.74 9.51
C HIS A 46 1.19 4.93 10.74
N ALA A 47 1.36 5.62 11.86
CA ALA A 47 1.83 5.00 13.09
C ALA A 47 0.68 4.98 14.10
N ALA A 48 0.06 3.80 14.24
CA ALA A 48 -1.03 3.57 15.17
C ALA A 48 -0.68 3.91 16.63
N GLU A 49 -1.70 4.00 17.47
CA GLU A 49 -1.52 4.11 18.92
C GLU A 49 -0.68 2.95 19.48
N ARG A 50 -0.12 3.19 20.67
CA ARG A 50 0.68 2.17 21.38
C ARG A 50 -0.24 1.09 21.94
N ILE A 51 0.27 -0.14 22.04
CA ILE A 51 -0.48 -1.27 22.62
C ILE A 51 -0.86 -1.01 24.09
N GLU A 52 -0.06 -0.26 24.83
CA GLU A 52 -0.44 0.15 26.19
C GLU A 52 -0.11 1.62 26.38
N GLU A 53 -0.92 2.28 27.20
CA GLU A 53 -0.65 3.64 27.62
C GLU A 53 0.60 3.69 28.50
N CYS A 54 1.30 4.82 28.44
CA CYS A 54 2.44 5.07 29.31
C CYS A 54 1.98 5.18 30.76
N ARG A 55 2.41 4.25 31.63
CA ARG A 55 2.14 4.32 33.08
C ARG A 55 3.37 4.77 33.85
N ARG A 56 3.16 5.34 35.04
CA ARG A 56 4.25 5.69 35.95
C ARG A 56 4.61 4.48 36.82
N PHE A 57 5.90 4.22 37.00
CA PHE A 57 6.31 3.20 37.97
C PHE A 57 6.05 3.66 39.40
N THR A 58 5.64 2.72 40.24
CA THR A 58 5.59 2.94 41.69
C THR A 58 7.00 2.99 42.28
N ALA A 59 7.13 3.53 43.49
CA ALA A 59 8.43 3.62 44.18
C ALA A 59 9.04 2.23 44.43
N GLU A 60 8.20 1.23 44.74
CA GLU A 60 8.60 -0.16 44.99
C GLU A 60 9.12 -0.82 43.70
N GLU A 61 8.39 -0.69 42.59
CA GLU A 61 8.82 -1.20 41.28
C GLU A 61 10.12 -0.53 40.83
N THR A 62 10.26 0.78 41.05
CA THR A 62 11.49 1.51 40.69
C THR A 62 12.69 1.07 41.54
N ALA A 63 12.47 0.81 42.83
CA ALA A 63 13.52 0.36 43.74
C ALA A 63 14.02 -1.05 43.37
N ALA A 64 13.12 -1.92 42.91
CA ALA A 64 13.43 -3.26 42.43
C ALA A 64 14.29 -3.27 41.14
N LEU A 65 14.22 -2.20 40.33
CA LEU A 65 15.10 -2.03 39.17
C LEU A 65 16.54 -1.70 39.59
N ALA A 66 17.49 -2.23 38.81
CA ALA A 66 18.91 -1.91 38.95
C ALA A 66 19.13 -0.38 38.84
N PRO A 67 20.11 0.22 39.57
CA PRO A 67 20.27 1.67 39.64
C PRO A 67 20.37 2.39 38.28
N ASN A 68 20.98 1.76 37.28
CA ASN A 68 21.13 2.29 35.92
C ASN A 68 19.89 2.11 35.02
N MET A 69 18.92 1.32 35.46
CA MET A 69 17.68 1.00 34.73
C MET A 69 16.45 1.69 35.34
N ARG A 70 16.61 2.43 36.46
CA ARG A 70 15.52 3.15 37.11
C ARG A 70 15.01 4.28 36.21
N ARG A 71 13.79 4.11 35.73
CA ARG A 71 13.09 5.08 34.87
C ARG A 71 11.75 5.45 35.51
N PRO A 72 11.25 6.67 35.31
CA PRO A 72 10.00 7.10 35.91
C PRO A 72 8.75 6.50 35.23
N MET A 73 8.84 6.16 33.95
CA MET A 73 7.70 5.74 33.13
C MET A 73 7.95 4.37 32.49
N ASP A 74 6.88 3.58 32.40
CA ASP A 74 6.79 2.36 31.61
C ASP A 74 6.00 2.66 30.35
N CYS A 75 6.69 2.77 29.22
CA CYS A 75 6.11 3.08 27.92
C CYS A 75 6.52 1.98 26.93
N PRO A 76 5.66 0.97 26.70
CA PRO A 76 5.94 0.00 25.67
C PRO A 76 6.00 0.69 24.31
N ARG A 77 6.97 0.29 23.50
CA ARG A 77 7.21 0.91 22.20
C ARG A 77 6.33 0.31 21.11
N ALA A 78 5.84 -0.92 21.31
CA ALA A 78 5.04 -1.65 20.36
C ALA A 78 3.72 -0.92 20.08
N ARG A 79 3.31 -0.93 18.81
CA ARG A 79 2.10 -0.27 18.30
C ARG A 79 1.05 -1.28 17.89
N LEU A 80 -0.18 -0.80 17.83
CA LEU A 80 -1.31 -1.55 17.31
C LEU A 80 -1.21 -1.74 15.78
N PRO A 81 -1.86 -2.76 15.22
CA PRO A 81 -2.08 -2.84 13.78
C PRO A 81 -3.08 -1.77 13.33
N LEU A 82 -2.90 -1.23 12.12
CA LEU A 82 -3.88 -0.36 11.48
C LEU A 82 -4.95 -1.20 10.79
N HIS A 83 -6.22 -0.87 10.97
CA HIS A 83 -7.30 -1.49 10.22
C HIS A 83 -7.89 -0.49 9.23
N VAL A 84 -7.86 -0.82 7.94
CA VAL A 84 -8.29 0.04 6.85
C VAL A 84 -9.46 -0.61 6.14
N GLU A 85 -10.52 0.18 5.94
CA GLU A 85 -11.62 -0.18 5.06
C GLU A 85 -11.85 0.86 3.98
N VAL A 86 -12.10 0.37 2.76
CA VAL A 86 -12.53 1.20 1.64
C VAL A 86 -13.78 0.58 1.05
N ILE A 87 -14.85 1.37 1.02
CA ILE A 87 -16.16 0.99 0.50
C ILE A 87 -16.43 1.88 -0.71
N MET A 88 -16.83 1.29 -1.82
CA MET A 88 -17.26 2.00 -3.03
C MET A 88 -18.69 1.60 -3.35
N ASP A 89 -19.57 2.58 -3.53
CA ASP A 89 -20.97 2.38 -3.92
C ASP A 89 -21.71 1.34 -3.05
N GLY A 90 -21.39 1.31 -1.76
CA GLY A 90 -21.94 0.34 -0.80
C GLY A 90 -21.29 -1.04 -0.78
N HIS A 91 -20.28 -1.29 -1.62
CA HIS A 91 -19.52 -2.53 -1.67
C HIS A 91 -18.12 -2.36 -1.08
N THR A 92 -17.71 -3.26 -0.18
CA THR A 92 -16.36 -3.25 0.39
C THR A 92 -15.32 -3.66 -0.66
N LEU A 93 -14.44 -2.73 -1.03
CA LEU A 93 -13.30 -2.98 -1.91
C LEU A 93 -12.07 -3.47 -1.13
N LEU A 94 -11.88 -2.95 0.08
CA LEU A 94 -10.77 -3.29 0.97
C LEU A 94 -11.28 -3.38 2.41
N SER A 95 -10.88 -4.43 3.12
CA SER A 95 -10.96 -4.51 4.59
C SER A 95 -9.80 -5.39 5.06
N LYS A 96 -8.74 -4.76 5.57
CA LYS A 96 -7.50 -5.44 5.97
C LYS A 96 -6.84 -4.76 7.15
N SER A 97 -6.07 -5.54 7.91
CA SER A 97 -5.23 -5.03 8.99
C SER A 97 -3.74 -5.11 8.61
N TYR A 98 -3.00 -4.04 8.86
CA TYR A 98 -1.59 -3.87 8.55
C TYR A 98 -0.78 -3.77 9.83
N ASN A 99 0.20 -4.66 9.99
CA ASN A 99 1.03 -4.71 11.18
C ASN A 99 2.11 -3.61 11.15
N PRO A 100 2.51 -3.07 12.31
CA PRO A 100 3.62 -2.14 12.41
C PRO A 100 4.93 -2.82 12.02
N THR A 101 5.84 -2.02 11.46
CA THR A 101 7.17 -2.45 11.05
C THR A 101 8.16 -2.47 12.23
N GLY A 102 9.34 -3.06 11.99
CA GLY A 102 10.45 -3.11 12.94
C GLY A 102 10.42 -4.34 13.85
N LEU A 103 11.61 -4.74 14.34
CA LEU A 103 11.77 -5.91 15.22
C LEU A 103 10.96 -5.79 16.52
N SER A 104 10.86 -4.56 17.03
CA SER A 104 10.12 -4.22 18.25
C SER A 104 8.67 -3.81 17.99
N LYS A 105 8.20 -3.89 16.73
CA LYS A 105 6.85 -3.47 16.31
C LYS A 105 6.53 -2.00 16.67
N ASP A 106 7.53 -1.13 16.69
CA ASP A 106 7.41 0.28 17.10
C ASP A 106 7.38 1.27 15.93
N GLY A 107 7.55 0.77 14.69
CA GLY A 107 7.47 1.55 13.46
C GLY A 107 6.04 1.80 12.99
N SER A 108 5.90 2.56 11.90
CA SER A 108 4.63 2.73 11.21
C SER A 108 4.21 1.43 10.51
N ALA A 109 2.91 1.29 10.27
CA ALA A 109 2.37 0.32 9.33
C ALA A 109 2.22 1.00 7.96
N SER A 110 2.59 0.28 6.91
CA SER A 110 2.48 0.75 5.52
C SER A 110 1.32 0.04 4.84
N VAL A 111 0.46 0.84 4.21
CA VAL A 111 -0.71 0.40 3.46
C VAL A 111 -0.39 0.60 1.99
N TYR A 112 -0.57 -0.44 1.19
CA TYR A 112 -0.43 -0.38 -0.26
C TYR A 112 -1.37 -1.38 -0.91
N GLU A 113 -2.41 -0.88 -1.56
CA GLU A 113 -3.36 -1.67 -2.33
C GLU A 113 -3.69 -0.96 -3.63
N SER A 114 -3.80 -1.73 -4.71
CA SER A 114 -4.12 -1.22 -6.04
C SER A 114 -5.29 -2.02 -6.59
N ILE A 115 -6.42 -1.35 -6.75
CA ILE A 115 -7.73 -1.97 -6.99
C ILE A 115 -8.28 -1.44 -8.31
N PRO A 116 -8.41 -2.28 -9.35
CA PRO A 116 -9.03 -1.87 -10.59
C PRO A 116 -10.54 -1.69 -10.41
N VAL A 117 -11.07 -0.57 -10.86
CA VAL A 117 -12.48 -0.21 -10.76
C VAL A 117 -13.01 0.23 -12.13
N LYS A 118 -14.31 0.07 -12.33
CA LYS A 118 -14.94 0.55 -13.56
C LYS A 118 -14.88 2.08 -13.59
N PRO A 119 -14.70 2.72 -14.76
CA PRO A 119 -14.83 4.16 -14.89
C PRO A 119 -16.27 4.63 -14.65
N GLY A 120 -16.44 5.87 -14.22
CA GLY A 120 -17.74 6.48 -13.95
C GLY A 120 -17.81 7.25 -12.63
N GLN A 121 -19.02 7.67 -12.27
CA GLN A 121 -19.31 8.36 -11.02
C GLN A 121 -19.38 7.34 -9.89
N HIS A 122 -18.54 7.53 -8.87
CA HIS A 122 -18.47 6.65 -7.71
C HIS A 122 -18.53 7.46 -6.41
N GLN A 123 -19.07 6.82 -5.38
CA GLN A 123 -18.96 7.27 -4.00
C GLN A 123 -18.01 6.35 -3.26
N VAL A 124 -17.00 6.90 -2.60
CA VAL A 124 -16.05 6.14 -1.79
C VAL A 124 -16.07 6.62 -0.35
N ILE A 125 -16.10 5.64 0.55
CA ILE A 125 -15.94 5.83 1.99
C ILE A 125 -14.64 5.16 2.40
N ALA A 126 -13.67 5.96 2.86
CA ALA A 126 -12.42 5.49 3.42
C ALA A 126 -12.51 5.55 4.94
N LYS A 127 -12.14 4.47 5.61
CA LYS A 127 -12.17 4.35 7.07
C LYS A 127 -10.84 3.84 7.59
N LEU A 128 -10.35 4.43 8.67
CA LEU A 128 -9.14 4.01 9.37
C LEU A 128 -9.42 3.87 10.85
N ARG A 129 -8.93 2.78 11.41
CA ARG A 129 -8.85 2.54 12.83
C ARG A 129 -7.39 2.32 13.22
N ASP A 130 -6.94 3.14 14.15
CA ASP A 130 -5.56 3.19 14.63
C ASP A 130 -5.46 3.22 16.16
N SER A 131 -6.60 3.18 16.86
CA SER A 131 -6.69 3.11 18.32
C SER A 131 -7.07 1.73 18.86
N HIS A 132 -7.20 1.62 20.18
CA HIS A 132 -7.67 0.42 20.91
C HIS A 132 -9.12 0.00 20.65
N ARG A 133 -9.85 0.73 19.82
CA ARG A 133 -11.27 0.46 19.56
C ARG A 133 -11.48 -0.93 18.93
N GLN A 134 -12.39 -1.71 19.50
CA GLN A 134 -12.80 -2.98 18.91
C GLN A 134 -13.88 -2.81 17.83
N ASP A 135 -14.68 -1.76 17.95
CA ASP A 135 -15.76 -1.42 17.02
C ASP A 135 -15.64 0.03 16.54
N GLY A 136 -16.05 0.26 15.29
CA GLY A 136 -16.00 1.57 14.65
C GLY A 136 -14.61 1.96 14.13
N PHE A 137 -14.50 3.24 13.75
CA PHE A 137 -13.32 3.82 13.12
C PHE A 137 -12.96 5.16 13.78
N ASP A 138 -11.67 5.47 13.78
CA ASP A 138 -11.14 6.72 14.32
C ASP A 138 -11.26 7.84 13.29
N TYR A 139 -11.06 7.48 12.02
CA TYR A 139 -11.20 8.38 10.88
C TYR A 139 -12.15 7.80 9.85
N GLU A 140 -13.02 8.65 9.32
CA GLU A 140 -13.93 8.31 8.23
C GLU A 140 -14.04 9.52 7.30
N SER A 141 -13.97 9.26 6.00
CA SER A 141 -14.16 10.27 4.97
C SER A 141 -14.99 9.70 3.83
N ASN A 142 -15.93 10.50 3.33
CA ASN A 142 -16.85 10.15 2.26
C ASN A 142 -16.72 11.18 1.13
N VAL A 143 -16.35 10.72 -0.06
CA VAL A 143 -16.11 11.57 -1.23
C VAL A 143 -16.81 10.98 -2.46
N SER A 144 -17.26 11.85 -3.34
CA SER A 144 -17.78 11.46 -4.66
C SER A 144 -16.86 12.02 -5.74
N PHE A 145 -16.54 11.20 -6.73
CA PHE A 145 -15.69 11.58 -7.86
C PHE A 145 -16.14 10.87 -9.13
N ASN A 146 -15.61 11.30 -10.27
CA ASN A 146 -15.84 10.67 -11.56
C ASN A 146 -14.51 10.22 -12.14
N LEU A 147 -14.34 8.92 -12.36
CA LEU A 147 -13.11 8.34 -12.92
C LEU A 147 -13.24 8.15 -14.43
N ASN A 148 -12.21 8.56 -15.14
CA ASN A 148 -11.99 8.22 -16.54
C ASN A 148 -11.21 6.90 -16.66
N PRO A 149 -11.30 6.20 -17.80
CA PRO A 149 -10.44 5.04 -18.07
C PRO A 149 -8.96 5.40 -17.96
N ARG A 150 -8.17 4.52 -17.33
CA ARG A 150 -6.73 4.71 -17.00
C ARG A 150 -6.42 5.83 -16.01
N GLU A 151 -7.44 6.41 -15.38
CA GLU A 151 -7.22 7.37 -14.30
C GLU A 151 -6.80 6.64 -13.02
N LEU A 152 -5.86 7.25 -12.31
CA LEU A 152 -5.40 6.79 -11.01
C LEU A 152 -5.96 7.73 -9.95
N PHE A 153 -6.75 7.18 -9.05
CA PHE A 153 -7.26 7.88 -7.89
C PHE A 153 -6.55 7.39 -6.64
N VAL A 154 -5.88 8.30 -5.93
CA VAL A 154 -5.05 7.96 -4.78
C VAL A 154 -5.79 8.31 -3.50
N ILE A 155 -5.90 7.33 -2.60
CA ILE A 155 -6.36 7.50 -1.23
C ILE A 155 -5.12 7.46 -0.34
N ASP A 156 -4.83 8.58 0.29
CA ASP A 156 -3.71 8.75 1.19
C ASP A 156 -4.23 9.31 2.54
N PHE A 157 -3.42 9.23 3.58
CA PHE A 157 -3.80 9.57 4.94
C PHE A 157 -2.67 10.32 5.64
N ARG A 158 -3.01 11.50 6.17
CA ARG A 158 -2.15 12.28 7.06
C ARG A 158 -2.98 12.87 8.19
N GLU A 159 -2.69 12.41 9.41
CA GLU A 159 -3.35 12.90 10.62
C GLU A 159 -3.19 14.42 10.77
N GLU A 160 -2.02 14.97 10.41
CA GLU A 160 -1.75 16.41 10.53
C GLU A 160 -2.58 17.27 9.57
N LEU A 161 -3.08 16.68 8.48
CA LEU A 161 -3.94 17.34 7.50
C LEU A 161 -5.44 17.12 7.78
N GLY A 162 -5.78 16.47 8.90
CA GLY A 162 -7.16 16.17 9.27
C GLY A 162 -7.66 14.82 8.75
N GLY A 163 -6.78 13.94 8.27
CA GLY A 163 -7.09 12.55 7.91
C GLY A 163 -6.88 12.22 6.43
N PHE A 164 -7.91 11.66 5.79
CA PHE A 164 -7.83 11.23 4.40
C PHE A 164 -7.79 12.41 3.42
N TYR A 165 -6.95 12.29 2.41
CA TYR A 165 -6.94 13.20 1.27
C TYR A 165 -6.83 12.41 -0.04
N TYR A 166 -7.30 13.03 -1.11
CA TYR A 166 -7.55 12.37 -2.39
C TYR A 166 -6.85 13.13 -3.51
N GLN A 167 -6.27 12.39 -4.46
CA GLN A 167 -5.58 12.94 -5.64
C GLN A 167 -5.97 12.18 -6.90
#